data_AF-A0A967SLJ0-F1
#
_entry.id   AF-A0A967SLJ0-F1
#
_cell.length_a   1.000
_cell.length_b   1.000
_cell.length_c   1.000
_cell.angle_alpha   90.00
_cell.angle_beta   90.00
_cell.angle_gamma   90.00
#
_symmetry.space_group_name_H-M   'P 1'
#
loop_
_entity.id
_entity.type
_entity.pdbx_description
1 polymer ?
#
loop_
_entity_poly.entity_id
_entity_poly.type
_entity_poly.pdbx_seq_one_letter_code
_entity_poly.pdbx_strand_id
1 'polypeptide(L)'
;SETALGRDWIEAAERALRDPLSVELPYREEGYLSADEAPALGFLVELERGQRLSVDLEIVGEPVRVFVDLYRSDPSGERRPLFVASADSATNELAYTVGRSG
;
A
#
# COMPACT_ATOMS: atom_id res chain seq x y z
N SER A 1 -13.71 17.43 -9.30
CA SER A 1 -13.58 18.27 -8.10
C SER A 1 -12.29 17.90 -7.41
N GLU A 2 -11.28 18.76 -7.47
CA GLU A 2 -10.02 18.60 -6.72
C GLU A 2 -10.21 19.38 -5.41
N THR A 3 -10.35 18.67 -4.30
CA THR A 3 -10.37 19.29 -2.96
C THR A 3 -8.94 19.36 -2.45
N ALA A 4 -8.63 20.29 -1.53
CA ALA A 4 -7.32 20.36 -0.90
C ALA A 4 -6.92 18.99 -0.32
N LEU A 5 -7.83 18.35 0.41
CA LEU A 5 -7.64 17.02 0.95
C LEU A 5 -7.36 15.95 -0.12
N GLY A 6 -8.06 15.99 -1.26
CA GLY A 6 -7.83 15.03 -2.35
C GLY A 6 -6.45 15.15 -2.99
N ARG A 7 -5.92 16.37 -3.09
CA ARG A 7 -4.54 16.60 -3.55
C ARG A 7 -3.54 16.08 -2.51
N ASP A 8 -3.79 16.33 -1.23
CA ASP A 8 -2.92 15.88 -0.14
C ASP A 8 -2.81 14.35 -0.11
N TRP A 9 -3.91 13.63 -0.37
CA TRP A 9 -3.90 12.16 -0.54
C TRP A 9 -2.99 11.69 -1.68
N ILE A 10 -3.02 12.37 -2.83
CA ILE A 10 -2.20 12.01 -3.98
C ILE A 10 -0.72 12.26 -3.68
N GLU A 11 -0.39 13.42 -3.10
CA GLU A 11 0.99 13.78 -2.74
C GLU A 11 1.56 12.83 -1.68
N ALA A 12 0.75 12.45 -0.68
CA ALA A 12 1.14 11.49 0.35
C ALA A 12 1.40 10.10 -0.25
N ALA A 13 0.52 9.61 -1.13
CA ALA A 13 0.70 8.32 -1.82
C ALA A 13 1.95 8.32 -2.71
N GLU A 14 2.20 9.39 -3.46
CA GLU A 14 3.42 9.53 -4.26
C GLU A 14 4.69 9.56 -3.40
N ARG A 15 4.63 10.13 -2.19
CA ARG A 15 5.74 10.11 -1.25
C ARG A 15 5.98 8.71 -0.68
N ALA A 16 4.92 8.02 -0.27
CA ALA A 16 4.97 6.65 0.24
C ALA A 16 5.60 5.67 -0.76
N LEU A 17 5.34 5.85 -2.06
CA LEU A 17 5.96 5.03 -3.11
C LEU A 17 7.44 5.37 -3.38
N ARG A 18 7.85 6.63 -3.14
CA ARG A 18 9.23 7.08 -3.38
C ARG A 18 10.17 6.74 -2.22
N ASP A 19 9.66 6.75 -0.99
CA ASP A 19 10.43 6.55 0.23
C ASP A 19 9.74 5.52 1.15
N PRO A 20 9.60 4.26 0.69
CA PRO A 20 8.96 3.22 1.49
C PRO A 20 9.90 2.70 2.59
N LEU A 21 9.31 2.23 3.68
CA LEU A 21 10.02 1.48 4.71
C LEU A 21 10.24 0.03 4.25
N SER A 22 11.50 -0.40 4.15
CA SER A 22 11.82 -1.81 3.92
C SER A 22 11.51 -2.65 5.16
N VAL A 23 10.74 -3.72 4.99
CA VAL A 23 10.34 -4.63 6.09
C VAL A 23 10.53 -6.09 5.69
N GLU A 24 10.83 -6.93 6.67
CA GLU A 24 10.89 -8.39 6.52
C GLU A 24 9.55 -9.03 6.92
N LEU A 25 9.12 -10.06 6.19
CA LEU A 25 7.87 -10.76 6.47
C LEU A 25 8.10 -11.91 7.48
N PRO A 26 7.17 -12.15 8.43
CA PRO A 26 5.93 -11.40 8.66
C PRO A 26 6.17 -10.06 9.36
N TYR A 27 5.40 -9.04 8.97
CA TYR A 27 5.47 -7.69 9.53
C TYR A 27 4.09 -7.27 10.07
N ARG A 28 4.07 -6.46 11.15
CA ARG A 28 2.87 -5.84 11.70
C ARG A 28 3.16 -4.39 12.06
N GLU A 29 2.29 -3.49 11.60
CA GLU A 29 2.27 -2.09 11.97
C GLU A 29 1.02 -1.81 12.82
N GLU A 30 1.19 -1.02 13.88
CA GLU A 30 0.08 -0.49 14.68
C GLU A 30 0.21 1.03 14.72
N GLY A 31 -0.85 1.75 14.35
CA GLY A 31 -0.79 3.21 14.22
C GLY A 31 -2.17 3.87 14.24
N TYR A 32 -2.16 5.19 14.17
CA TYR A 32 -3.36 6.02 14.15
C TYR A 32 -3.54 6.67 12.78
N LEU A 33 -4.75 6.56 12.21
CA LEU A 33 -5.12 7.20 10.95
C LEU A 33 -6.15 8.30 11.24
N SER A 34 -5.73 9.56 11.08
CA SER A 34 -6.63 10.71 11.14
C SER A 34 -7.31 10.91 9.78
N ALA A 35 -8.65 11.00 9.76
CA ALA A 35 -9.39 11.30 8.54
C ALA A 35 -9.12 12.72 8.00
N ASP A 36 -8.57 13.60 8.84
CA ASP A 36 -8.31 15.01 8.53
C ASP A 36 -6.94 15.26 7.87
N GLU A 37 -6.00 14.30 7.94
CA GLU A 37 -4.58 14.53 7.60
C GLU A 37 -4.11 13.80 6.33
N ALA A 38 -4.98 13.07 5.65
CA ALA A 38 -4.67 12.31 4.43
C ALA A 38 -3.35 11.49 4.47
N PRO A 39 -3.03 10.77 5.57
CA PRO A 39 -1.74 10.09 5.69
C PRO A 39 -1.63 8.91 4.72
N ALA A 40 -0.42 8.64 4.24
CA ALA A 40 -0.08 7.44 3.49
C ALA A 40 1.26 6.88 3.96
N LEU A 41 1.33 5.55 4.07
CA LEU A 41 2.54 4.79 4.42
C LEU A 41 2.91 3.88 3.25
N GLY A 42 4.21 3.69 3.04
CA GLY A 42 4.75 2.77 2.04
C GLY A 42 5.59 1.70 2.71
N PHE A 43 5.34 0.44 2.38
CA PHE A 43 6.14 -0.69 2.82
C PHE A 43 6.73 -1.41 1.60
N LEU A 44 8.04 -1.66 1.65
CA LEU A 44 8.75 -2.43 0.64
C LEU A 44 9.06 -3.81 1.18
N VAL A 45 8.61 -4.84 0.45
CA VAL A 45 8.84 -6.25 0.77
C VAL A 45 9.44 -6.96 -0.44
N GLU A 46 10.33 -7.91 -0.19
CA GLU A 46 10.85 -8.80 -1.22
C GLU A 46 9.98 -10.05 -1.33
N LEU A 47 9.55 -10.39 -2.55
CA LEU A 47 8.76 -11.58 -2.84
C LEU A 47 9.38 -12.38 -3.98
N GLU A 48 9.45 -13.69 -3.80
CA GLU A 48 9.92 -14.63 -4.81
C GLU A 48 8.78 -15.24 -5.62
N ARG A 49 9.11 -15.81 -6.78
CA ARG A 49 8.15 -16.48 -7.66
C ARG A 49 7.42 -17.60 -6.92
N GLY A 50 6.08 -17.56 -6.98
CA GLY A 50 5.22 -18.55 -6.35
C GLY A 50 4.91 -18.25 -4.88
N GLN A 51 5.52 -17.24 -4.27
CA GLN A 51 5.08 -16.75 -2.97
C GLN A 51 3.74 -16.02 -3.09
N ARG A 52 2.96 -16.10 -2.00
CA ARG A 52 1.72 -15.37 -1.81
C ARG A 52 1.91 -14.35 -0.69
N LEU A 53 1.63 -13.09 -1.00
CA LEU A 53 1.47 -12.04 -0.02
C LEU A 53 -0.01 -11.98 0.38
N SER A 54 -0.25 -11.98 1.69
CA SER A 54 -1.54 -11.63 2.30
C SER A 54 -1.34 -10.40 3.17
N VAL A 55 -2.22 -9.42 3.02
CA VAL A 55 -2.26 -8.20 3.83
C VAL A 55 -3.67 -8.10 4.39
N ASP A 56 -3.75 -8.05 5.72
CA ASP A 56 -4.98 -7.93 6.47
C ASP A 56 -4.92 -6.62 7.26
N LEU A 57 -5.96 -5.79 7.12
CA LEU A 57 -6.07 -4.52 7.85
C LEU A 57 -7.22 -4.59 8.85
N GLU A 58 -6.90 -4.35 10.11
CA GLU A 58 -7.88 -4.18 11.18
C GLU A 58 -8.04 -2.69 11.50
N ILE A 59 -9.29 -2.20 11.50
CA ILE A 59 -9.62 -0.83 11.89
C ILE A 59 -10.44 -0.90 13.18
N VAL A 60 -9.92 -0.26 14.23
CA VAL A 60 -10.57 -0.16 15.52
C VAL A 60 -10.97 1.28 15.78
N GLY A 61 -12.23 1.51 16.14
CA GLY A 61 -12.76 2.84 16.47
C GLY A 61 -13.70 3.40 15.42
N GLU A 62 -13.58 4.70 15.13
CA GLU A 62 -14.44 5.38 14.17
C GLU A 62 -14.21 4.87 12.73
N PRO A 63 -15.27 4.71 11.92
CA PRO A 63 -15.11 4.26 10.55
C PRO A 63 -14.30 5.26 9.72
N VAL A 64 -13.14 4.82 9.25
CA VAL A 64 -12.33 5.55 8.27
C VAL A 64 -12.25 4.79 6.96
N ARG A 65 -12.11 5.51 5.86
CA ARG A 65 -11.88 4.89 4.56
C ARG A 65 -10.39 4.70 4.36
N VAL A 66 -9.96 3.46 4.22
CA VAL A 66 -8.57 3.10 3.94
C VAL A 66 -8.50 2.43 2.58
N PHE A 67 -7.42 2.73 1.85
CA PHE A 67 -7.09 2.07 0.60
C PHE A 67 -5.71 1.42 0.77
N VAL A 68 -5.59 0.19 0.29
CA VAL A 68 -4.33 -0.54 0.28
C VAL A 68 -4.09 -0.97 -1.15
N ASP A 69 -3.04 -0.41 -1.74
CA ASP A 69 -2.64 -0.68 -3.12
C ASP A 69 -1.26 -1.32 -3.14
N LEU A 70 -1.10 -2.37 -3.95
CA LEU A 70 0.16 -3.04 -4.19
C LEU A 70 0.74 -2.60 -5.53
N TYR A 71 1.98 -2.14 -5.46
CA TYR A 71 2.79 -1.82 -6.63
C TYR A 71 4.01 -2.71 -6.69
N ARG A 72 4.42 -3.09 -7.90
CA ARG A 72 5.72 -3.71 -8.16
C ARG A 72 6.74 -2.61 -8.41
N SER A 73 7.74 -2.51 -7.54
CA SER A 73 8.85 -1.59 -7.70
C SER A 73 9.75 -1.99 -8.88
N ASP A 74 10.40 -1.01 -9.48
CA ASP A 74 11.51 -1.23 -10.40
C ASP A 74 12.82 -1.08 -9.61
N PRO A 75 13.61 -2.15 -9.44
CA PRO A 75 14.85 -2.10 -8.68
C PRO A 75 15.87 -1.09 -9.22
N SER A 76 15.78 -0.73 -10.50
CA SER A 76 16.64 0.29 -11.12
C SER A 76 16.23 1.72 -10.78
N GLY A 77 14.99 1.94 -10.33
CA GLY A 77 14.40 3.26 -10.10
C GLY A 77 14.13 4.08 -11.36
N GLU A 78 14.39 3.53 -12.55
CA GLU A 78 14.22 4.24 -13.83
C GLU A 78 12.75 4.33 -14.26
N ARG A 79 11.93 3.35 -13.86
CA ARG A 79 10.50 3.31 -14.17
C ARG A 79 9.67 3.55 -12.93
N ARG A 80 8.48 4.11 -13.16
CA ARG A 80 7.47 4.23 -12.11
C ARG A 80 7.04 2.82 -11.64
N PRO A 81 6.74 2.65 -10.34
CA PRO A 81 6.15 1.41 -9.83
C PRO A 81 4.90 1.03 -10.62
N LEU A 82 4.78 -0.25 -10.97
CA LEU A 82 3.64 -0.77 -11.69
C LEU A 82 2.55 -1.16 -10.71
N PHE A 83 1.33 -0.62 -10.87
CA PHE A 83 0.18 -1.08 -10.08
C PHE A 83 -0.13 -2.55 -10.35
N VAL A 84 -0.36 -3.33 -9.29
CA VAL A 84 -0.55 -4.78 -9.34
C VAL A 84 -1.94 -5.19 -8.84
N ALA A 85 -2.35 -4.66 -7.69
CA ALA A 85 -3.61 -5.03 -7.04
C ALA A 85 -4.04 -3.95 -6.04
N SER A 86 -5.33 -3.96 -5.66
CA SER A 86 -5.87 -3.21 -4.52
C SER A 86 -6.58 -4.18 -3.58
N ALA A 87 -6.68 -3.80 -2.31
CA ALA A 87 -7.49 -4.52 -1.34
C ALA A 87 -8.97 -4.50 -1.73
N ASP A 88 -9.68 -5.56 -1.35
CA ASP A 88 -11.14 -5.56 -1.40
C ASP A 88 -11.67 -4.58 -0.34
N SER A 89 -12.35 -3.53 -0.79
CA SER A 89 -12.92 -2.50 0.09
C SER A 89 -14.00 -3.00 1.05
N ALA A 90 -14.54 -4.20 0.84
CA ALA A 90 -15.53 -4.80 1.73
C ALA A 90 -14.89 -5.61 2.88
N THR A 91 -13.70 -6.18 2.65
CA THR A 91 -13.01 -7.02 3.65
C THR A 91 -11.74 -6.38 4.20
N ASN A 92 -11.23 -5.33 3.56
CA ASN A 92 -9.92 -4.72 3.81
C ASN A 92 -8.75 -5.72 3.69
N GLU A 93 -8.93 -6.76 2.86
CA GLU A 93 -7.91 -7.77 2.60
C GLU A 93 -7.32 -7.58 1.20
N LEU A 94 -6.01 -7.73 1.09
CA LEU A 94 -5.30 -7.87 -0.19
C LEU A 94 -4.58 -9.19 -0.20
N ALA A 95 -4.75 -9.95 -1.28
CA ALA A 95 -3.94 -11.13 -1.52
C ALA A 95 -3.39 -11.16 -2.94
N TYR A 96 -2.08 -11.36 -3.06
CA TYR A 96 -1.37 -11.38 -4.33
C TYR A 96 -0.42 -12.56 -4.40
N THR A 97 -0.35 -13.22 -5.55
CA THR A 97 0.60 -14.31 -5.78
C THR A 97 1.53 -13.91 -6.90
N VAL A 98 2.85 -14.01 -6.66
CA VAL A 98 3.85 -13.68 -7.67
C VAL A 98 3.73 -14.68 -8.80
N GLY A 99 3.17 -14.20 -9.93
CA GLY A 99 2.98 -14.99 -11.14
C GLY A 99 4.29 -15.46 -11.77
N ARG A 100 4.18 -16.39 -12.72
CA ARG A 100 5.33 -16.93 -13.46
C ARG A 100 5.90 -16.01 -14.55
N SER A 101 5.27 -14.88 -14.84
CA SER A 101 5.52 -14.18 -16.10
C SER A 101 6.94 -13.59 -16.18
N GLY A 102 7.68 -14.05 -17.20
CA GLY A 102 9.00 -13.59 -17.58
C GLY A 102 9.00 -12.31 -18.41
#